data_AF-A0A227J3B4-F1
#
_entry.id   AF-A0A227J3B4-F1
#
_cell.length_a   1.000
_cell.length_b   1.000
_cell.length_c   1.000
_cell.angle_alpha   90.00
_cell.angle_beta   90.00
_cell.angle_gamma   90.00
#
_symmetry.space_group_name_H-M   'P 1'
#
loop_
_entity.id
_entity.type
_entity.pdbx_description
1 polymer ?
#
loop_
_entity_poly.entity_id
_entity_poly.type
_entity_poly.pdbx_seq_one_letter_code
_entity_poly.pdbx_strand_id
1 'polypeptide(L)'
;MFMLLESALLFAAGVVGGIMNSIAGGGSFITFPALMAVGVPPIMANATNTYAACAGYISGAVGFREEILKNKQELLFTVSFSLVGGAVGAYLL
;
A
#
# COMPACT_ATOMS: atom_id res chain seq x y z
N MET A 1 -5.19 -16.01 -23.38
CA MET A 1 -6.45 -15.77 -22.63
C MET A 1 -6.20 -15.66 -21.14
N PHE A 2 -5.61 -16.68 -20.50
CA PHE A 2 -5.37 -16.73 -19.05
C PHE A 2 -4.57 -15.51 -18.52
N MET A 3 -3.44 -15.21 -19.17
CA MET A 3 -2.56 -14.08 -18.81
C MET A 3 -3.25 -12.70 -18.87
N LEU A 4 -4.22 -12.53 -19.78
CA LEU A 4 -4.96 -11.28 -19.93
C LEU A 4 -5.96 -11.09 -18.77
N LEU A 5 -6.57 -12.20 -18.32
CA LEU A 5 -7.51 -12.21 -17.21
C LEU A 5 -6.80 -11.92 -15.88
N GLU A 6 -5.62 -12.50 -15.67
CA GLU A 6 -4.77 -12.23 -14.49
C GLU A 6 -4.36 -10.75 -14.44
N SER A 7 -3.91 -10.20 -15.58
CA SER A 7 -3.53 -8.78 -15.67
C SER A 7 -4.71 -7.85 -15.40
N ALA A 8 -5.89 -8.18 -15.93
CA ALA A 8 -7.12 -7.40 -15.68
C ALA A 8 -7.56 -7.48 -14.20
N LEU A 9 -7.46 -8.65 -13.58
CA LEU A 9 -7.76 -8.85 -12.17
C LEU A 9 -6.80 -8.07 -11.27
N LEU A 10 -5.50 -8.16 -11.53
CA LEU A 10 -4.48 -7.40 -10.78
C LEU A 10 -4.65 -5.90 -10.97
N PHE A 11 -5.00 -5.45 -12.17
CA PHE A 11 -5.28 -4.03 -12.44
C PHE A 11 -6.50 -3.55 -11.65
N ALA A 12 -7.62 -4.28 -11.69
CA ALA A 12 -8.81 -3.94 -10.94
C ALA A 12 -8.55 -3.96 -9.41
N ALA A 13 -7.87 -5.00 -8.92
CA ALA A 13 -7.48 -5.11 -7.52
C ALA A 13 -6.57 -3.95 -7.11
N GLY A 14 -5.61 -3.57 -7.95
CA GLY A 14 -4.71 -2.43 -7.73
C GLY A 14 -5.45 -1.10 -7.65
N VAL A 15 -6.40 -0.85 -8.56
CA VAL A 15 -7.23 0.37 -8.55
C VAL A 15 -8.09 0.43 -7.30
N VAL A 16 -8.86 -0.62 -7.01
CA VAL A 16 -9.77 -0.65 -5.85
C VAL A 16 -8.99 -0.63 -4.54
N GLY A 17 -7.93 -1.44 -4.45
CA GLY A 17 -7.03 -1.47 -3.29
C GLY A 17 -6.35 -0.13 -3.07
N GLY A 18 -5.89 0.55 -4.13
CA GLY A 18 -5.29 1.89 -4.04
C GLY A 18 -6.27 2.93 -3.50
N ILE A 19 -7.50 2.97 -4.00
CA ILE A 19 -8.57 3.84 -3.50
C ILE A 19 -8.83 3.57 -2.02
N MET A 20 -9.02 2.30 -1.64
CA MET A 20 -9.26 1.93 -0.24
C MET A 20 -8.08 2.26 0.66
N ASN A 21 -6.85 2.11 0.18
CA ASN A 21 -5.64 2.45 0.93
C ASN A 21 -5.54 3.95 1.19
N SER A 22 -5.94 4.78 0.22
CA SER A 22 -5.94 6.24 0.38
C SER A 22 -7.03 6.76 1.32
N ILE A 23 -8.13 6.03 1.53
CA ILE A 23 -9.28 6.45 2.37
C ILE A 23 -9.20 5.85 3.78
N ALA A 24 -8.93 4.55 3.89
CA ALA A 24 -9.07 3.78 5.14
C ALA A 24 -7.85 2.90 5.48
N GLY A 25 -6.81 2.88 4.64
CA GLY A 25 -5.58 2.09 4.87
C GLY A 25 -5.74 0.56 4.68
N GLY A 26 -6.91 0.08 4.25
CA GLY A 26 -7.22 -1.36 4.13
C GLY A 26 -6.98 -1.97 2.74
N GLY A 27 -6.34 -1.26 1.81
CA GLY A 27 -6.19 -1.71 0.42
C GLY A 27 -5.54 -3.08 0.26
N SER A 28 -4.62 -3.41 1.17
CA SER A 28 -3.92 -4.69 1.23
C SER A 28 -4.84 -5.91 1.34
N PHE A 29 -6.03 -5.77 1.93
CA PHE A 29 -7.02 -6.86 2.00
C PHE A 29 -7.54 -7.27 0.62
N ILE A 30 -7.34 -6.45 -0.40
CA ILE A 30 -7.73 -6.73 -1.80
C ILE A 30 -6.49 -7.11 -2.62
N THR A 31 -5.45 -6.29 -2.58
CA THR A 31 -4.28 -6.45 -3.45
C THR A 31 -3.42 -7.65 -3.09
N PHE A 32 -3.29 -8.00 -1.80
CA PHE A 32 -2.50 -9.16 -1.39
C PHE A 32 -3.14 -10.50 -1.78
N PRO A 33 -4.44 -10.77 -1.50
CA PRO A 33 -5.09 -11.99 -1.98
C PRO A 33 -5.13 -12.09 -3.51
N ALA A 34 -5.25 -10.96 -4.22
CA ALA A 34 -5.20 -10.94 -5.68
C ALA A 34 -3.83 -11.39 -6.23
N LEU A 35 -2.73 -10.94 -5.63
CA LEU A 35 -1.37 -11.38 -5.97
C LEU A 35 -1.17 -12.87 -5.64
N MET A 36 -1.66 -13.33 -4.50
CA MET A 36 -1.60 -14.76 -4.16
C MET A 36 -2.43 -15.63 -5.11
N ALA A 37 -3.61 -15.15 -5.55
CA ALA A 37 -4.50 -15.87 -6.44
C ALA A 37 -3.88 -16.16 -7.82
N VAL A 38 -2.99 -15.28 -8.29
CA VAL A 38 -2.22 -15.46 -9.54
C VAL A 38 -0.89 -16.19 -9.32
N GLY A 39 -0.66 -16.75 -8.12
CA GLY A 39 0.49 -17.60 -7.82
C GLY A 39 1.76 -16.87 -7.37
N VAL A 40 1.70 -15.57 -7.05
CA VAL A 40 2.87 -14.86 -6.49
C VAL A 40 3.18 -15.42 -5.09
N PRO A 41 4.43 -15.82 -4.81
CA PRO A 41 4.82 -16.29 -3.48
C PRO A 41 4.54 -15.25 -2.38
N PRO A 42 4.16 -15.65 -1.15
CA PRO A 42 3.70 -14.72 -0.11
C PRO A 42 4.66 -13.56 0.20
N ILE A 43 5.97 -13.82 0.22
CA ILE A 43 6.99 -12.78 0.47
C ILE A 43 6.98 -11.73 -0.65
N MET A 44 6.99 -12.18 -1.91
CA MET A 44 6.94 -11.31 -3.09
C MET A 44 5.60 -10.57 -3.20
N ALA A 45 4.51 -11.25 -2.84
CA ALA A 45 3.17 -10.67 -2.83
C ALA A 45 3.08 -9.56 -1.79
N ASN A 46 3.62 -9.76 -0.59
CA ASN A 46 3.64 -8.74 0.46
C ASN A 46 4.50 -7.53 0.06
N ALA A 47 5.70 -7.76 -0.47
CA ALA A 47 6.57 -6.68 -0.93
C ALA A 47 5.91 -5.84 -2.05
N THR A 48 5.32 -6.52 -3.04
CA THR A 48 4.62 -5.88 -4.17
C THR A 48 3.38 -5.12 -3.70
N ASN A 49 2.62 -5.71 -2.78
CA ASN A 49 1.44 -5.10 -2.19
C ASN A 49 1.80 -3.79 -1.44
N THR A 50 2.84 -3.81 -0.62
CA THR A 50 3.30 -2.62 0.11
C THR A 50 3.81 -1.55 -0.84
N TYR A 51 4.53 -1.93 -1.89
CA TYR A 51 4.97 -1.00 -2.92
C TYR A 51 3.78 -0.33 -3.65
N ALA A 52 2.75 -1.10 -3.99
CA ALA A 52 1.52 -0.56 -4.57
C ALA A 52 0.78 0.37 -3.60
N ALA A 53 0.73 0.01 -2.31
CA ALA A 53 0.11 0.83 -1.26
C ALA A 53 0.80 2.19 -1.10
N CYS A 54 2.12 2.27 -1.27
CA CYS A 54 2.87 3.53 -1.25
C CYS A 54 2.32 4.57 -2.22
N ALA A 55 1.88 4.18 -3.42
CA ALA A 55 1.27 5.12 -4.36
C ALA A 55 -0.01 5.74 -3.78
N GLY A 56 -0.86 4.94 -3.10
CA GLY A 56 -2.05 5.41 -2.40
C GLY A 56 -1.75 6.28 -1.18
N TYR A 57 -0.67 5.99 -0.44
CA TYR A 57 -0.22 6.84 0.66
C TYR A 57 0.30 8.18 0.16
N ILE A 58 1.06 8.21 -0.95
CA ILE A 58 1.53 9.45 -1.57
C ILE A 58 0.34 10.28 -2.04
N SER A 59 -0.64 9.68 -2.73
CA SER A 59 -1.84 10.41 -3.17
C SER A 59 -2.64 10.96 -1.99
N GLY A 60 -2.81 10.18 -0.92
CA GLY A 60 -3.48 10.65 0.31
C GLY A 60 -2.71 11.78 1.00
N ALA A 61 -1.39 11.65 1.12
CA ALA A 61 -0.54 12.67 1.72
C ALA A 61 -0.56 13.99 0.93
N VAL A 62 -0.60 13.92 -0.41
CA VAL A 62 -0.74 15.10 -1.27
C VAL A 62 -2.15 15.71 -1.16
N GLY A 63 -3.19 14.87 -1.17
CA GLY A 63 -4.59 15.29 -1.10
C GLY A 63 -4.96 15.96 0.23
N PHE A 64 -4.46 15.43 1.34
CA PHE A 64 -4.71 15.94 2.70
C PHE A 64 -3.54 16.76 3.26
N ARG A 65 -2.65 17.28 2.40
CA ARG A 65 -1.43 17.98 2.84
C ARG A 65 -1.73 19.17 3.75
N GLU A 66 -2.83 19.89 3.49
CA GLU A 66 -3.18 21.08 4.27
C GLU A 66 -3.66 20.71 5.66
N GLU A 67 -4.38 19.60 5.85
CA GLU A 67 -4.70 19.11 7.18
C GLU A 67 -3.48 18.55 7.89
N ILE A 68 -2.65 17.76 7.20
CA ILE A 68 -1.43 17.17 7.76
C ILE A 68 -0.49 18.26 8.29
N LEU A 69 -0.34 19.35 7.55
CA LEU A 69 0.54 20.47 7.92
C LEU A 69 0.00 21.33 9.06
N LYS A 70 -1.24 21.14 9.54
CA LYS A 70 -1.74 21.83 10.75
C LYS A 70 -1.04 21.32 12.01
N ASN A 71 -0.66 20.03 12.05
CA ASN A 71 0.00 19.39 13.19
C ASN A 71 1.44 18.96 12.89
N LYS A 72 2.29 19.92 12.48
CA LYS A 72 3.68 19.62 12.07
C LYS A 72 4.55 18.98 13.15
N GLN A 73 4.27 19.25 14.43
CA GLN A 73 5.03 18.69 15.55
C GLN A 73 4.82 17.17 15.65
N GLU A 74 3.58 16.70 15.54
CA GLU A 74 3.25 15.27 15.58
C GLU A 74 3.65 14.54 14.29
N LEU A 75 3.68 15.26 13.16
CA LEU A 75 4.08 14.71 11.87
C LEU A 75 5.49 14.12 11.90
N LEU A 76 6.48 14.86 12.42
CA LEU A 76 7.86 14.39 12.47
C LEU A 76 8.02 13.14 13.34
N PHE A 77 7.30 13.09 14.46
CA PHE A 77 7.31 11.93 15.35
C PHE A 77 6.69 10.71 14.66
N THR A 78 5.51 10.88 14.05
CA THR A 78 4.78 9.81 13.35
C THR A 78 5.57 9.26 12.17
N VAL A 79 6.18 10.13 11.36
CA VAL A 79 7.02 9.73 10.22
C VAL A 79 8.25 8.97 10.70
N SER A 80 8.92 9.45 11.76
CA SER A 80 10.12 8.79 12.29
C SER A 80 9.80 7.39 12.83
N PHE A 81 8.73 7.25 13.61
CA PHE A 81 8.29 5.96 14.12
C PHE A 81 7.87 5.01 13.00
N SER A 82 7.14 5.50 11.99
CA SER A 82 6.72 4.70 10.84
C SER A 82 7.92 4.23 10.01
N LEU A 83 8.94 5.08 9.85
CA LEU A 83 10.14 4.75 9.09
C LEU A 83 11.00 3.69 9.81
N VAL A 84 11.19 3.83 11.12
CA VAL A 84 11.89 2.83 11.93
C VAL A 84 11.12 1.51 11.95
N GLY A 85 9.82 1.54 12.23
CA GLY A 85 8.98 0.36 12.24
C GLY A 85 8.93 -0.36 10.88
N GLY A 86 8.80 0.41 9.80
CA GLY A 86 8.83 -0.11 8.43
C GLY A 86 10.19 -0.74 8.07
N ALA A 87 11.30 -0.11 8.44
CA ALA A 87 12.64 -0.64 8.19
C ALA A 87 12.90 -1.94 8.97
N VAL A 88 12.53 -1.97 10.25
CA VAL A 88 12.64 -3.18 11.08
C VAL A 88 11.75 -4.29 10.54
N GLY A 89 10.50 -3.98 10.17
CA GLY A 89 9.59 -4.94 9.57
C GLY A 89 10.12 -5.51 8.25
N ALA A 90 10.69 -4.66 7.39
CA ALA A 90 11.30 -5.10 6.13
C ALA A 90 12.55 -5.97 6.33
N TYR A 91 13.32 -5.76 7.39
CA TYR A 91 14.48 -6.59 7.72
C TYR A 91 14.11 -7.97 8.27
N LEU A 92 12.97 -8.08 8.96
CA LEU A 92 12.49 -9.32 9.56
C LEU A 92 11.74 -10.24 8.60
N LEU A 93 11.23 -9.69 7.49
CA LEU A 93 10.44 -10.38 6.48
C LEU A 93 11.31 -11.19 5.51
#